data_AF-A0A9X5C4T7-F1
#
_entry.id   AF-A0A9X5C4T7-F1
#
_cell.length_a   1.000
_cell.length_b   1.000
_cell.length_c   1.000
_cell.angle_alpha   90.00
_cell.angle_beta   90.00
_cell.angle_gamma   90.00
#
_symmetry.space_group_name_H-M   'P 1'
#
loop_
_entity.id
_entity.type
_entity.pdbx_description
1 polymer ?
#
loop_
_entity_poly.entity_id
_entity_poly.type
_entity_poly.pdbx_seq_one_letter_code
_entity_poly.pdbx_strand_id
1 'polypeptide(L)'
;MAQKRIKRTDQEWFDLIKDCKTSSLKVKIWCEQHGITEKAIDYHSRRLRQKGYTIPRKIHQAIPYEKQEVICLDISKSLFSGQEKISSPNPFTANGAALRFDFQGIPIEISNHAARETIENTLLALRSLC
;
A
#
# COMPACT_ATOMS: atom_id res chain seq x y z
N MET A 1 5.65 18.32 -33.60
CA MET A 1 4.51 17.62 -34.23
C MET A 1 3.24 18.27 -33.71
N ALA A 2 2.42 18.84 -34.60
CA ALA A 2 1.22 19.58 -34.20
C ALA A 2 0.12 18.61 -33.78
N GLN A 3 -0.22 18.60 -32.48
CA GLN A 3 -1.32 17.80 -31.92
C GLN A 3 -2.63 18.24 -32.58
N LYS A 4 -3.13 17.48 -33.56
CA LYS A 4 -4.45 17.69 -34.16
C LYS A 4 -5.46 17.77 -33.02
N ARG A 5 -6.18 18.89 -32.91
CA ARG A 5 -7.29 19.05 -31.95
C ARG A 5 -8.41 18.11 -32.37
N ILE A 6 -8.34 16.85 -31.91
CA ILE A 6 -9.45 15.90 -32.03
C ILE A 6 -10.60 16.50 -31.24
N LYS A 7 -11.65 16.93 -31.93
CA LYS A 7 -12.89 17.40 -31.32
C LYS A 7 -13.60 16.18 -30.72
N ARG A 8 -13.30 15.89 -29.46
CA ARG A 8 -13.99 14.85 -28.69
C ARG A 8 -15.34 15.40 -28.17
N THR A 9 -16.37 14.59 -28.28
CA THR A 9 -17.70 14.80 -27.71
C THR A 9 -17.68 14.72 -26.18
N ASP A 10 -18.73 15.22 -25.52
CA ASP A 10 -18.84 15.15 -24.07
C ASP A 10 -18.84 13.70 -23.55
N GLN A 11 -19.44 12.78 -24.31
CA GLN A 11 -19.47 11.36 -23.97
C GLN A 11 -18.08 10.73 -24.03
N GLU A 12 -17.30 10.99 -25.08
CA GLU A 12 -15.92 10.50 -25.18
C GLU A 12 -15.04 11.04 -24.05
N TRP A 13 -15.25 12.31 -23.65
CA TRP A 13 -14.57 12.87 -22.48
C TRP A 13 -14.98 12.20 -21.18
N PHE A 14 -16.26 11.86 -21.04
CA PHE A 14 -16.77 11.17 -19.86
C PHE A 14 -16.13 9.78 -19.73
N ASP A 15 -16.07 9.02 -20.81
CA ASP A 15 -15.47 7.68 -20.82
C ASP A 15 -13.97 7.75 -20.52
N LEU A 16 -13.23 8.68 -21.14
CA LEU A 16 -11.81 8.92 -20.84
C LEU A 16 -11.57 9.30 -19.37
N ILE A 17 -12.41 10.16 -18.81
CA ILE A 17 -12.29 10.55 -17.40
C ILE A 17 -12.62 9.37 -16.49
N LYS A 18 -13.64 8.59 -16.83
CA LYS A 18 -14.00 7.37 -16.08
C LYS A 18 -12.82 6.40 -16.09
N ASP A 19 -12.23 6.13 -17.25
CA ASP A 19 -11.06 5.26 -17.41
C ASP A 19 -9.85 5.79 -16.62
N CYS A 20 -9.59 7.09 -16.66
CA CYS A 20 -8.53 7.70 -15.86
C CYS A 20 -8.75 7.51 -14.34
N LYS A 21 -10.01 7.55 -13.88
CA LYS A 21 -10.38 7.38 -12.46
C LYS A 21 -10.41 5.92 -12.01
N THR A 22 -10.78 4.99 -12.90
CA THR A 22 -10.75 3.55 -12.64
C THR A 22 -9.37 2.95 -12.83
N SER A 23 -8.51 3.59 -13.62
CA SER A 23 -7.11 3.21 -13.71
C SER A 23 -6.45 3.36 -12.33
N SER A 24 -5.81 2.30 -11.85
CA SER A 24 -4.96 2.32 -10.65
C SER A 24 -3.66 3.12 -10.87
N LEU A 25 -3.54 3.82 -12.00
CA LEU A 25 -2.40 4.62 -12.40
C LEU A 25 -2.50 6.05 -11.86
N LYS A 26 -1.33 6.67 -11.63
CA LYS A 26 -1.27 8.11 -11.37
C LYS A 26 -1.78 8.86 -12.60
N VAL A 27 -2.58 9.92 -12.39
CA VAL A 27 -3.17 10.73 -13.49
C VAL A 27 -2.11 11.17 -14.48
N LYS A 28 -0.93 11.56 -13.99
CA LYS A 28 0.21 11.94 -14.83
C LYS A 28 0.62 10.85 -15.83
N ILE A 29 0.80 9.62 -15.34
CA ILE A 29 1.22 8.47 -16.16
C ILE A 29 0.12 8.12 -17.18
N TRP A 30 -1.13 8.11 -16.74
CA TRP A 30 -2.27 7.86 -17.63
C TRP A 30 -2.36 8.94 -18.73
N CYS A 31 -2.21 10.20 -18.37
CA CYS A 31 -2.20 11.34 -19.29
C CYS A 31 -1.09 11.22 -20.36
N GLU A 32 0.12 10.81 -19.95
CA GLU A 32 1.25 10.57 -20.86
C GLU A 32 0.94 9.44 -21.85
N GLN A 33 0.37 8.32 -21.39
CA GLN A 33 0.01 7.18 -22.24
C GLN A 33 -1.09 7.51 -23.25
N HIS A 34 -2.09 8.29 -22.84
CA HIS A 34 -3.24 8.65 -23.69
C HIS A 34 -3.00 9.91 -24.53
N GLY A 35 -1.85 10.58 -24.39
CA GLY A 35 -1.52 11.81 -25.12
C GLY A 35 -2.44 12.98 -24.77
N ILE A 36 -2.94 13.01 -23.52
CA ILE A 36 -3.86 14.02 -23.00
C ILE A 36 -3.15 14.78 -21.88
N THR A 37 -3.29 16.10 -21.83
CA THR A 37 -2.72 16.90 -20.74
C THR A 37 -3.59 16.81 -19.48
N GLU A 38 -2.99 16.79 -18.29
CA GLU A 38 -3.71 16.81 -17.01
C GLU A 38 -4.74 17.95 -16.93
N LYS A 39 -4.35 19.15 -17.40
CA LYS A 39 -5.24 20.33 -17.50
C LYS A 39 -6.52 20.07 -18.31
N ALA A 40 -6.44 19.26 -19.36
CA ALA A 40 -7.60 18.93 -20.18
C ALA A 40 -8.56 18.00 -19.41
N ILE A 41 -8.03 17.00 -18.71
CA ILE A 41 -8.81 16.12 -17.84
C ILE A 41 -9.53 16.91 -16.75
N ASP A 42 -8.85 17.85 -16.10
CA ASP A 42 -9.46 18.67 -15.06
C ASP A 42 -10.53 19.62 -15.61
N TYR A 43 -10.25 20.28 -16.74
CA TYR A 43 -11.20 21.16 -17.41
C TYR A 43 -12.48 20.41 -17.82
N HIS A 44 -12.32 19.28 -18.51
CA HIS A 44 -13.46 18.48 -18.98
C HIS A 44 -14.21 17.82 -17.83
N SER A 45 -13.51 17.41 -16.76
CA SER A 45 -14.15 16.91 -15.54
C SER A 45 -15.05 17.97 -14.90
N ARG A 46 -14.59 19.21 -14.79
CA ARG A 46 -15.40 20.32 -14.27
C ARG A 46 -16.59 20.64 -15.18
N ARG A 47 -16.38 20.69 -16.50
CA ARG A 47 -17.43 20.99 -17.49
C ARG A 47 -18.52 19.92 -17.52
N LEU A 48 -18.16 18.65 -17.47
CA LEU A 48 -19.11 17.53 -17.46
C LEU A 48 -19.93 17.48 -16.16
N ARG A 49 -19.33 17.83 -15.01
CA ARG A 49 -20.08 17.99 -13.75
C ARG A 49 -21.16 19.05 -13.85
N GLN A 50 -20.85 20.19 -14.49
CA GLN A 50 -21.83 21.26 -14.73
C GLN A 50 -22.98 20.80 -15.65
N LYS A 51 -22.73 19.83 -16.52
CA LYS A 51 -23.74 19.22 -17.40
C LYS A 51 -24.53 18.07 -16.76
N GLY A 52 -24.26 17.75 -15.48
CA GLY A 52 -24.98 16.69 -14.75
C GLY A 52 -24.36 15.30 -14.85
N TYR A 53 -23.16 15.14 -15.42
CA TYR A 53 -22.48 13.84 -15.43
C TYR A 53 -21.95 13.46 -14.04
N THR A 54 -22.19 12.22 -13.64
CA THR A 54 -21.66 11.67 -12.38
C THR A 54 -20.19 11.28 -12.54
N ILE A 55 -19.29 12.23 -12.35
CA ILE A 55 -17.84 11.97 -12.41
C ILE A 55 -17.30 11.66 -11.02
N PRO A 56 -16.72 10.46 -10.79
CA PRO A 56 -16.07 10.11 -9.55
C PRO A 56 -15.03 11.18 -9.19
N ARG A 57 -15.22 11.85 -8.04
CA ARG A 57 -14.15 12.69 -7.49
C ARG A 57 -13.02 11.73 -7.15
N LYS A 58 -11.77 12.06 -7.52
CA LYS A 58 -10.66 11.43 -6.83
C LYS A 58 -10.90 11.80 -5.38
N ILE A 59 -11.24 10.80 -4.58
CA ILE A 59 -11.12 10.90 -3.14
C ILE A 59 -9.63 11.14 -2.99
N HIS A 60 -9.23 12.40 -2.90
CA HIS A 60 -8.04 12.70 -2.15
C HIS A 60 -8.35 12.01 -0.84
N GLN A 61 -7.67 10.90 -0.57
CA GLN A 61 -7.57 10.42 0.79
C GLN A 61 -6.91 11.59 1.50
N ALA A 62 -7.73 12.56 1.93
CA ALA A 62 -7.44 13.34 3.09
C ALA A 62 -7.35 12.25 4.15
N ILE A 63 -6.14 11.75 4.34
CA ILE A 63 -5.80 10.98 5.52
C ILE A 63 -6.36 11.86 6.64
N PRO A 64 -7.41 11.43 7.35
CA PRO A 64 -7.84 12.19 8.50
C PRO A 64 -6.58 12.30 9.35
N TYR A 65 -6.13 13.51 9.61
CA TYR A 65 -5.09 13.74 10.59
C TYR A 65 -5.72 13.39 11.95
N GLU A 66 -5.87 12.09 12.22
CA GLU A 66 -6.07 11.61 13.57
C GLU A 66 -4.83 12.07 14.32
N LYS A 67 -5.04 12.94 15.31
CA LYS A 67 -4.00 13.34 16.24
C LYS A 67 -3.50 12.05 16.88
N GLN A 68 -2.35 11.56 16.41
CA GLN A 68 -1.74 10.40 16.98
C GLN A 68 -1.11 10.83 18.31
N GLU A 69 -1.78 10.49 19.41
CA GLU A 69 -1.25 10.74 20.74
C GLU A 69 0.02 9.90 20.94
N VAL A 70 1.16 10.59 20.97
CA VAL A 70 2.45 9.96 21.22
C VAL A 70 2.66 9.87 22.73
N ILE A 71 2.62 8.65 23.24
CA ILE A 71 2.93 8.35 24.64
C ILE A 71 4.41 8.01 24.73
N CYS A 72 5.15 8.70 25.62
CA CYS A 72 6.52 8.33 25.94
C CYS A 72 6.52 7.00 26.70
N LEU A 73 6.93 5.92 26.02
CA LEU A 73 7.19 4.65 26.68
C LEU A 73 8.57 4.72 27.34
N ASP A 74 8.58 4.68 28.66
CA ASP A 74 9.81 4.54 29.43
C ASP A 74 10.31 3.09 29.31
N ILE A 75 11.17 2.85 28.33
CA ILE A 75 11.74 1.52 28.00
C ILE A 75 12.49 0.93 29.20
N SER A 76 12.91 1.76 30.17
CA SER A 76 13.73 1.33 31.30
C SER A 76 13.00 0.50 32.36
N LYS A 77 11.66 0.46 32.37
CA LYS A 77 10.88 -0.42 33.29
C LYS A 77 10.52 -1.79 32.73
N SER A 78 10.64 -2.02 31.42
CA SER A 78 10.24 -3.29 30.79
C SER A 78 11.33 -4.37 30.84
N LEU A 79 12.59 -4.02 31.08
CA LEU A 79 13.69 -4.98 31.08
C LEU A 79 13.90 -5.69 32.43
N PHE A 80 13.21 -5.29 33.51
CA PHE A 80 13.50 -5.79 34.87
C PHE A 80 12.28 -6.00 35.78
N SER A 81 11.10 -6.34 35.25
CA SER A 81 10.04 -6.87 36.12
C SER A 81 9.32 -8.02 35.45
N GLY A 82 9.15 -9.10 36.22
CA GLY A 82 8.79 -10.44 35.80
C GLY A 82 7.67 -10.54 34.78
N GLN A 83 7.82 -11.52 33.89
CA GLN A 83 6.76 -12.09 33.07
C GLN A 83 5.55 -12.44 33.94
N GLU A 84 4.54 -11.57 33.98
CA GLU A 84 3.16 -11.99 34.19
C GLU A 84 2.32 -11.70 32.96
N LYS A 85 1.61 -12.76 32.56
CA LYS A 85 0.72 -12.92 31.42
C LYS A 85 -0.16 -11.70 31.17
N ILE A 86 -0.13 -11.18 29.94
CA ILE A 86 -1.32 -10.54 29.35
C ILE A 86 -1.55 -11.16 27.98
N SER A 87 -2.49 -12.10 27.97
CA SER A 87 -3.17 -12.61 26.80
C SER A 87 -3.88 -11.46 26.08
N SER A 88 -3.54 -11.24 24.82
CA SER A 88 -4.42 -10.55 23.87
C SER A 88 -4.19 -11.16 22.48
N PRO A 89 -5.07 -12.07 22.01
CA PRO A 89 -4.96 -12.61 20.66
C PRO A 89 -5.53 -11.58 19.68
N ASN A 90 -4.65 -10.90 18.93
CA ASN A 90 -5.05 -10.14 17.76
C ASN A 90 -5.34 -11.13 16.61
N PRO A 91 -6.56 -11.20 16.04
CA PRO A 91 -6.95 -12.29 15.14
C PRO A 91 -6.50 -12.15 13.67
N PHE A 92 -5.54 -11.28 13.34
CA PHE A 92 -5.11 -11.03 11.94
C PHE A 92 -3.63 -11.30 11.62
N THR A 93 -2.85 -11.89 12.54
CA THR A 93 -1.49 -12.35 12.27
C THR A 93 -1.31 -13.81 12.69
N ALA A 94 -2.18 -14.68 12.20
CA ALA A 94 -2.03 -16.13 12.30
C ALA A 94 -1.07 -16.71 11.25
N ASN A 95 -0.20 -15.90 10.63
CA ASN A 95 1.01 -16.42 9.97
C ASN A 95 2.13 -16.51 11.02
N GLY A 96 1.87 -17.30 12.06
CA GLY A 96 2.86 -17.63 13.07
C GLY A 96 4.00 -18.39 12.41
N ALA A 97 5.23 -17.95 12.66
CA ALA A 97 6.40 -18.74 12.31
C ALA A 97 6.26 -20.17 12.87
N ALA A 98 6.51 -21.17 12.03
CA ALA A 98 6.55 -22.58 12.41
C ALA A 98 7.71 -22.87 13.37
N LEU A 99 8.83 -22.17 13.15
CA LEU A 99 10.06 -22.34 13.89
C LEU A 99 10.60 -20.95 14.25
N ARG A 100 10.89 -20.75 15.53
CA ARG A 100 11.56 -19.56 16.07
C ARG A 100 12.73 -20.03 16.91
N PHE A 101 13.90 -19.50 16.64
CA PHE A 101 15.08 -19.77 17.45
C PHE A 101 16.05 -18.59 17.37
N ASP A 102 16.91 -18.46 18.37
CA ASP A 102 17.96 -17.46 18.41
C ASP A 102 19.27 -18.07 17.92
N PHE A 103 19.98 -17.36 17.05
CA PHE A 103 21.33 -17.71 16.63
C PHE A 103 22.24 -16.51 16.85
N GLN A 104 23.17 -16.61 17.80
CA GLN A 104 24.12 -15.54 18.15
C GLN A 104 23.43 -14.20 18.50
N GLY A 105 22.28 -14.23 19.15
CA GLY A 105 21.50 -13.03 19.48
C GLY A 105 20.67 -12.47 18.32
N ILE A 106 20.61 -13.17 17.18
CA ILE A 106 19.77 -12.83 16.05
C ILE A 106 18.55 -13.78 16.04
N PRO A 107 17.32 -13.26 16.18
CA PRO A 107 16.12 -14.07 16.08
C PRO A 107 15.88 -14.49 14.63
N ILE A 108 15.74 -15.79 14.41
CA ILE A 108 15.43 -16.38 13.11
C ILE A 108 14.02 -16.97 13.15
N GLU A 109 13.18 -16.56 12.20
CA GLU A 109 11.80 -17.02 12.05
C GLU A 109 11.61 -17.72 10.70
N ILE A 110 11.07 -18.93 10.72
CA ILE A 110 10.68 -19.69 9.52
C ILE A 110 9.17 -19.82 9.50
N SER A 111 8.53 -19.42 8.40
CA SER A 111 7.07 -19.46 8.25
C SER A 111 6.53 -20.89 7.99
N ASN A 112 5.26 -21.13 8.32
CA ASN A 112 4.56 -22.39 8.05
C ASN A 112 4.53 -22.81 6.56
N HIS A 113 4.76 -21.86 5.64
CA HIS A 113 4.76 -22.10 4.20
C HIS A 113 6.16 -22.10 3.59
N ALA A 114 7.22 -22.14 4.41
CA ALA A 114 8.58 -22.28 3.91
C ALA A 114 8.75 -23.62 3.19
N ALA A 115 9.36 -23.58 2.00
CA ALA A 115 9.69 -24.79 1.26
C ALA A 115 10.73 -25.60 2.05
N ARG A 116 10.67 -26.94 1.94
CA ARG A 116 11.60 -27.86 2.60
C ARG A 116 13.07 -27.48 2.35
N GLU A 117 13.41 -27.17 1.11
CA GLU A 117 14.75 -26.75 0.69
C GLU A 117 15.20 -25.49 1.42
N THR A 118 14.29 -24.52 1.62
CA THR A 118 14.59 -23.31 2.39
C THR A 118 14.95 -23.65 3.83
N ILE A 119 14.17 -24.52 4.47
CA ILE A 119 14.41 -24.95 5.85
C ILE A 119 15.76 -25.66 5.97
N GLU A 120 16.02 -26.65 5.13
CA GLU A 120 17.26 -27.43 5.13
C GLU A 120 18.48 -26.55 4.86
N ASN A 121 18.42 -25.69 3.83
CA ASN A 121 19.52 -24.80 3.48
C ASN A 121 19.81 -23.78 4.59
N THR A 122 18.78 -23.22 5.23
CA THR A 122 18.97 -22.31 6.36
C THR A 122 19.65 -23.03 7.53
N LEU A 123 19.19 -24.22 7.91
CA LEU A 123 19.81 -24.97 9.02
C LEU A 123 21.25 -25.42 8.71
N LEU A 124 21.53 -25.83 7.46
CA LEU A 124 22.88 -26.17 7.01
C LEU A 124 23.82 -24.95 7.02
N ALA A 125 23.34 -23.81 6.54
CA ALA A 125 24.11 -22.56 6.56
C ALA A 125 24.44 -22.15 8.01
N LEU A 126 23.47 -22.22 8.91
CA LEU A 126 23.68 -21.91 10.33
C LEU A 126 24.67 -22.85 10.99
N ARG A 127 24.61 -24.16 10.68
CA ARG A 127 25.61 -25.13 11.14
C ARG A 127 27.01 -24.78 10.69
N SER A 128 27.18 -24.24 9.49
CA SER A 128 28.51 -23.85 8.96
C SER A 128 29.10 -22.59 9.61
N LEU A 129 28.28 -21.83 10.34
CA LEU A 129 28.66 -20.61 11.06
C LEU A 129 29.02 -20.86 12.53
N CYS A 130 28.90 -22.11 13.00
CA CYS A 130 29.36 -22.59 14.31
C CYS A 130 30.69 -23.31 14.15
#